data_AF-A0A9W4MCA6-F1
#
_entry.id   AF-A0A9W4MCA6-F1
#
_cell.length_a   1.000
_cell.length_b   1.000
_cell.length_c   1.000
_cell.angle_alpha   90.00
_cell.angle_beta   90.00
_cell.angle_gamma   90.00
#
_symmetry.space_group_name_H-M   'P 1'
#
loop_
_entity.id
_entity.type
_entity.pdbx_description
1 polymer ?
#
loop_
_entity_poly.entity_id
_entity_poly.type
_entity_poly.pdbx_seq_one_letter_code
_entity_poly.pdbx_strand_id
1 'polypeptide(L)' 'MGDGGSPLSRSVARQLVEAKVDILHLEERLAANHMSRLRDGQVESVQTSSLHLDILRDLKRINAHIAAIAYPILKEGVY' A
#
# COMPACT_ATOMS: atom_id res chain seq x y z
N MET A 1 19.94 6.67 -29.51
CA MET A 1 20.39 6.43 -28.13
C MET A 1 19.85 7.56 -27.25
N GLY A 2 19.07 7.24 -26.21
CA GLY A 2 18.74 8.20 -25.16
C GLY A 2 17.25 8.40 -24.83
N ASP A 3 16.52 7.34 -24.52
CA ASP A 3 15.50 7.38 -23.45
C ASP A 3 15.63 6.09 -22.64
N GLY A 4 16.77 5.96 -21.96
CA GLY A 4 16.86 5.02 -20.85
C GLY A 4 16.14 5.66 -19.68
N GLY A 5 14.81 5.50 -19.61
CA GLY A 5 13.89 5.93 -18.56
C GLY A 5 14.33 7.13 -17.73
N SER A 6 13.77 8.31 -18.03
CA SER A 6 14.00 9.58 -17.32
C SER A 6 14.25 9.38 -15.80
N PRO A 7 15.31 9.97 -15.21
CA PRO A 7 15.64 9.82 -13.78
C PRO A 7 14.47 10.12 -12.84
N LEU A 8 13.57 11.03 -13.27
CA LEU A 8 12.33 11.34 -12.57
C LEU A 8 11.40 10.12 -12.47
N SER A 9 11.17 9.41 -13.58
CA SER A 9 10.31 8.22 -13.64
C SER A 9 10.80 7.10 -12.73
N ARG A 10 12.13 6.90 -12.63
CA ARG A 10 12.73 5.91 -11.74
C ARG A 10 12.66 6.31 -10.26
N SER A 11 12.84 7.59 -9.94
CA SER A 11 12.68 8.08 -8.57
C SER A 11 11.24 7.92 -8.06
N VAL A 12 10.26 8.24 -8.91
CA VAL A 12 8.82 8.08 -8.61
C VAL A 12 8.47 6.60 -8.44
N ALA A 13 8.98 5.73 -9.31
CA ALA A 13 8.78 4.29 -9.20
C ALA A 13 9.38 3.71 -7.90
N ARG A 14 10.52 4.21 -7.42
CA ARG A 14 11.12 3.82 -6.15
C ARG A 14 10.28 4.28 -4.95
N GLN A 15 9.86 5.54 -4.93
CA GLN A 15 8.97 6.08 -3.87
C GLN A 15 7.67 5.27 -3.77
N LEU A 16 7.13 4.81 -4.91
CA LEU A 16 5.95 3.95 -4.95
C LEU A 16 6.16 2.57 -4.31
N VAL A 17 7.33 1.97 -4.53
CA VAL A 17 7.70 0.69 -3.89
C VAL A 17 7.89 0.89 -2.38
N GLU A 18 8.47 2.00 -1.94
CA GLU A 18 8.64 2.33 -0.52
C GLU A 18 7.29 2.59 0.18
N ALA A 19 6.40 3.38 -0.45
CA ALA A 19 5.06 3.64 0.07
C ALA A 19 4.20 2.36 0.24
N LYS A 20 4.49 1.31 -0.55
CA LYS A 20 3.87 -0.01 -0.38
C LYS A 20 4.21 -0.65 0.97
N VAL A 21 5.46 -0.49 1.43
CA VAL A 21 5.92 -1.04 2.72
C VAL A 21 5.26 -0.28 3.87
N ASP A 22 5.17 1.04 3.78
CA ASP A 22 4.51 1.86 4.81
C ASP A 22 3.02 1.52 4.95
N ILE A 23 2.34 1.28 3.83
CA ILE A 23 0.92 0.88 3.82
C ILE A 23 0.72 -0.54 4.38
N LEU A 24 1.68 -1.44 4.20
CA LEU A 24 1.66 -2.76 4.84
C LEU A 24 1.71 -2.64 6.36
N HIS A 25 2.67 -1.89 6.90
CA HIS A 25 2.80 -1.70 8.35
C HIS A 25 1.60 -0.95 8.95
N LEU A 26 1.02 0.00 8.23
CA LEU A 26 -0.19 0.70 8.65
C LEU A 26 -1.38 -0.26 8.76
N GLU A 27 -1.53 -1.17 7.80
CA GLU A 27 -2.61 -2.17 7.81
C GLU A 27 -2.47 -3.12 9.00
N GLU A 28 -1.27 -3.66 9.23
CA GLU A 28 -0.99 -4.55 10.36
C GLU A 28 -1.34 -3.89 11.70
N ARG A 29 -0.95 -2.62 11.88
CA ARG A 29 -1.29 -1.84 13.09
C ARG A 29 -2.79 -1.62 13.24
N LEU A 30 -3.48 -1.27 12.15
CA LEU A 30 -4.92 -1.01 12.19
C LEU A 30 -5.72 -2.29 12.45
N ALA A 31 -5.31 -3.41 11.84
CA ALA A 31 -5.89 -4.73 12.09
C ALA A 31 -5.68 -5.18 13.54
N ALA A 32 -4.46 -5.00 14.08
CA ALA A 32 -4.17 -5.34 15.48
C ALA A 32 -4.98 -4.49 16.47
N ASN A 33 -5.04 -3.17 16.25
CA ASN A 33 -5.85 -2.26 17.08
C ASN A 33 -7.35 -2.61 16.99
N HIS A 34 -7.83 -3.01 15.82
CA HIS A 34 -9.21 -3.45 15.63
C HIS A 34 -9.51 -4.73 16.41
N MET A 35 -8.63 -5.75 16.32
CA MET A 35 -8.76 -6.99 17.09
C MET A 35 -8.79 -6.74 18.60
N SER A 36 -7.99 -5.80 19.10
CA SER A 36 -8.04 -5.40 20.52
C SER A 36 -9.43 -4.86 20.90
N ARG A 37 -9.97 -3.91 20.12
CA ARG A 37 -11.29 -3.30 20.41
C ARG A 37 -12.45 -4.30 20.34
N LEU A 38 -12.39 -5.26 19.42
CA LEU A 38 -13.37 -6.36 19.37
C LEU A 38 -13.33 -7.23 20.62
N ARG A 39 -12.13 -7.57 21.11
CA ARG A 39 -11.97 -8.35 22.35
C ARG A 39 -12.49 -7.60 23.58
N ASP A 40 -12.43 -6.27 23.56
CA ASP A 40 -12.91 -5.41 24.65
C ASP A 40 -14.43 -5.14 24.58
N GLY A 41 -15.15 -5.76 23.64
CA GLY A 41 -16.62 -5.75 23.60
C GLY A 41 -17.26 -4.42 23.18
N GLN A 42 -16.50 -3.52 22.54
CA GLN A 42 -17.00 -2.21 22.10
C GLN A 42 -17.91 -2.36 20.87
N VAL A 43 -19.23 -2.46 21.09
CA VAL A 43 -20.25 -2.67 20.05
C VAL A 43 -20.23 -1.59 18.96
N GLU A 44 -19.93 -0.33 19.28
CA GLU A 44 -19.78 0.73 18.26
C GLU A 44 -18.63 0.47 17.28
N SER A 45 -17.60 -0.25 17.71
CA SER A 45 -16.47 -0.60 16.85
C SER A 45 -16.82 -1.72 15.87
N VAL A 46 -17.82 -2.55 16.13
CA VAL A 46 -18.25 -3.64 15.23
C VAL A 46 -18.95 -3.10 13.99
N GLN A 47 -19.83 -2.09 14.15
CA GLN A 47 -20.68 -1.60 13.06
C GLN A 47 -19.94 -0.76 12.02
N THR A 48 -18.90 -0.01 12.40
CA THR A 48 -18.11 0.83 11.48
C THR A 48 -16.85 0.12 10.97
N SER A 49 -16.43 -0.99 11.59
CA SER A 49 -15.15 -1.64 11.25
C SER A 49 -15.13 -2.40 9.93
N SER A 50 -16.26 -2.92 9.42
CA SER A 50 -16.23 -3.58 8.11
C SER A 50 -15.80 -2.58 7.03
N LEU A 51 -16.36 -1.37 7.07
CA LEU A 51 -16.01 -0.28 6.15
C LEU A 51 -14.54 0.12 6.27
N HIS A 52 -14.00 0.21 7.49
CA HIS A 52 -12.57 0.52 7.68
C HIS A 52 -11.65 -0.56 7.09
N LEU A 53 -11.99 -1.84 7.29
CA LEU A 53 -11.22 -2.95 6.72
C LEU A 53 -11.35 -3.01 5.19
N ASP A 54 -12.52 -2.69 4.66
CA ASP A 54 -12.77 -2.62 3.21
C ASP A 54 -11.94 -1.50 2.57
N ILE A 55 -11.89 -0.31 3.18
CA ILE A 55 -11.03 0.81 2.72
C ILE A 55 -9.56 0.41 2.74
N LEU A 56 -9.08 -0.24 3.80
CA LEU A 56 -7.68 -0.69 3.88
C LEU A 56 -7.35 -1.71 2.78
N ARG A 57 -8.27 -2.64 2.51
CA ARG A 57 -8.12 -3.62 1.43
C ARG A 57 -8.06 -2.94 0.07
N ASP A 58 -8.88 -1.94 -0.17
CA ASP A 58 -8.90 -1.19 -1.42
C ASP A 58 -7.62 -0.37 -1.61
N LEU A 59 -7.12 0.30 -0.56
CA LEU A 59 -5.84 1.01 -0.60
C LEU A 59 -4.67 0.06 -0.94
N LYS A 60 -4.65 -1.15 -0.34
CA LYS A 60 -3.64 -2.17 -0.62
C LYS A 60 -3.68 -2.63 -2.08
N ARG A 61 -4.89 -2.81 -2.62
CA ARG A 61 -5.10 -3.23 -4.01
C ARG A 61 -4.69 -2.14 -5.01
N ILE A 62 -5.06 -0.88 -4.75
CA ILE A 62 -4.61 0.28 -5.55
C ILE A 62 -3.07 0.33 -5.57
N ASN A 63 -2.44 0.24 -4.40
CA ASN A 63 -0.99 0.22 -4.30
C ASN A 63 -0.33 -0.94 -5.05
N ALA A 64 -0.91 -2.13 -5.01
CA ALA A 64 -0.39 -3.28 -5.75
C ALA A 64 -0.43 -3.05 -7.27
N HIS A 65 -1.51 -2.45 -7.78
CA HIS A 65 -1.62 -2.09 -9.20
C HIS A 65 -0.59 -1.05 -9.62
N ILE A 66 -0.37 -0.02 -8.81
CA ILE A 66 0.63 1.00 -9.13
C ILE A 66 2.05 0.40 -9.07
N ALA A 67 2.36 -0.43 -8.08
CA ALA A 67 3.65 -1.12 -7.98
C ALA A 67 3.91 -2.04 -9.19
N ALA A 68 2.89 -2.73 -9.71
CA ALA A 68 3.00 -3.56 -10.90
C ALA A 68 3.41 -2.78 -12.16
N ILE A 69 3.07 -1.48 -12.24
CA ILE A 69 3.50 -0.58 -13.33
C ILE A 69 4.91 -0.02 -13.05
N ALA A 70 5.22 0.26 -11.79
CA ALA A 70 6.53 0.79 -11.37
C ALA A 70 7.68 -0.22 -11.53
N TYR A 71 7.44 -1.53 -11.28
CA TYR A 71 8.48 -2.56 -11.36
C TYR A 71 9.12 -2.70 -12.75
N PRO A 72 8.37 -2.74 -13.88
CA PRO A 72 8.93 -2.72 -15.22
C PRO A 72 9.82 -1.50 -15.50
N ILE A 73 9.36 -0.30 -15.13
CA ILE A 73 10.09 0.97 -15.32
C ILE A 73 11.44 0.96 -14.55
N LEU A 74 11.47 0.33 -13.38
CA LEU A 74 12.71 0.15 -12.61
C LEU A 74 13.65 -0.89 -13.23
N LYS A 75 13.12 -1.92 -13.89
CA LYS A 75 13.91 -2.98 -14.55
C LYS A 75 14.53 -2.54 -15.88
N GLU A 76 13.85 -1.67 -16.64
CA GLU A 76 14.37 -1.14 -17.92
C GLU A 76 15.65 -0.30 -17.76
N GLY A 77 15.94 0.21 -16.56
CA GLY A 77 17.18 0.92 -16.25
C GLY A 77 18.37 0.04 -15.83
N VAL A 78 18.24 -1.29 -15.87
CA VAL A 78 19.25 -2.28 -15.42
C VAL A 78 19.95 -2.99 -16.60
N TYR A 79 19.73 -2.57 -17.85
CA TYR A 79 20.46 -3.03 -19.04
C TYR A 79 21.11 -1.87 -19.79
#